data_AF-A0AAD4ET75-F1
#
_entry.id   AF-A0AAD4ET75-F1
#
_cell.length_a   1.000
_cell.length_b   1.000
_cell.length_c   1.000
_cell.angle_alpha   90.00
_cell.angle_beta   90.00
_cell.angle_gamma   90.00
#
_symmetry.space_group_name_H-M   'P 1'
#
loop_
_entity.id
_entity.type
_entity.pdbx_description
1 polymer ?
#
loop_
_entity_poly.entity_id
_entity_poly.type
_entity_poly.pdbx_seq_one_letter_code
_entity_poly.pdbx_strand_id
1 'polypeptide(L)'
;MDSTDSDTILKTLASIADPHVSKAVLQGLIDGSISRTKVLEEFYPEFCSSALVHAILALATRLINERSDDAGLHQSGWPRSRCFMNKAKTILQDTKAPSTLPDIQALGIFSLYYLRCGQETEAQAYAESFATSISDLFQRSPMYEGEDDYAESLRTSYCGAVSLMR
;
A
#
# COMPACT_ATOMS: atom_id res chain seq x y z
N MET A 1 6.39 24.17 11.86
CA MET A 1 6.48 24.00 10.40
C MET A 1 7.81 23.30 10.15
N ASP A 2 7.74 22.03 9.79
CA ASP A 2 8.88 21.13 9.75
C ASP A 2 9.68 21.36 8.45
N SER A 3 10.98 21.65 8.53
CA SER A 3 11.78 21.95 7.32
C SER A 3 11.93 20.72 6.41
N THR A 4 11.76 19.54 6.99
CA THR A 4 11.78 18.23 6.33
C THR A 4 10.72 18.09 5.23
N ASP A 5 9.51 18.62 5.47
CA ASP A 5 8.41 18.58 4.48
C ASP A 5 8.69 19.48 3.29
N SER A 6 9.37 20.61 3.50
CA SER A 6 9.66 21.58 2.44
C SER A 6 10.74 21.05 1.49
N ASP A 7 11.78 20.42 2.02
CA ASP A 7 12.83 19.80 1.21
C ASP A 7 12.30 18.61 0.40
N THR A 8 11.34 17.87 0.97
CA THR A 8 10.69 16.75 0.28
C THR A 8 9.89 17.28 -0.91
N ILE A 9 9.03 18.28 -0.71
CA ILE A 9 8.24 18.92 -1.79
C ILE A 9 9.13 19.47 -2.91
N LEU A 10 10.30 20.03 -2.58
CA LEU A 10 11.21 20.55 -3.59
C LEU A 10 11.86 19.45 -4.43
N LYS A 11 12.27 18.34 -3.80
CA LYS A 11 12.76 17.15 -4.53
C LYS A 11 11.66 16.55 -5.40
N THR A 12 10.45 16.51 -4.88
CA THR A 12 9.23 16.05 -5.55
C THR A 12 8.92 16.88 -6.80
N LEU A 13 8.96 18.20 -6.71
CA LEU A 13 8.75 19.07 -7.88
C LEU A 13 9.87 18.96 -8.93
N ALA A 14 11.09 18.62 -8.49
CA ALA A 14 12.24 18.43 -9.36
C ALA A 14 12.22 17.10 -10.12
N SER A 15 11.44 16.10 -9.68
CA SER A 15 11.31 14.81 -10.37
C SER A 15 10.22 14.79 -11.47
N ILE A 16 9.44 15.87 -11.60
CA ILE A 16 8.43 16.01 -12.66
C ILE A 16 9.13 16.33 -13.99
N ALA A 17 9.09 15.40 -14.95
CA ALA A 17 9.73 15.57 -16.26
C ALA A 17 9.05 16.63 -17.15
N ASP A 18 7.74 16.89 -16.95
CA ASP A 18 6.98 17.87 -17.71
C ASP A 18 7.00 19.26 -17.03
N PRO A 19 7.61 20.29 -17.66
CA PRO A 19 7.67 21.64 -17.11
C PRO A 19 6.31 22.31 -16.90
N HIS A 20 5.31 21.95 -17.70
CA HIS A 20 3.95 22.50 -17.60
C HIS A 20 3.20 21.91 -16.41
N VAL A 21 3.38 20.62 -16.14
CA VAL A 21 2.81 19.94 -14.97
C VAL A 21 3.47 20.47 -13.70
N SER A 22 4.79 20.60 -13.66
CA SER A 22 5.52 21.18 -12.51
C SER A 22 5.05 22.60 -12.19
N LYS A 23 4.86 23.42 -13.23
CA LYS A 23 4.32 24.78 -13.08
C LYS A 23 2.87 24.80 -12.56
N ALA A 24 2.01 23.90 -13.03
CA ALA A 24 0.63 23.80 -12.56
C ALA A 24 0.54 23.37 -11.09
N VAL A 25 1.37 22.41 -10.68
CA VAL A 25 1.45 21.94 -9.29
C VAL A 25 1.99 23.04 -8.37
N LEU A 26 3.04 23.76 -8.79
CA LEU A 26 3.57 24.92 -8.07
C LEU A 26 2.52 26.02 -7.91
N GLN A 27 1.79 26.34 -8.97
CA GLN A 27 0.75 27.35 -8.93
C GLN A 27 -0.37 26.93 -7.96
N GLY A 28 -0.80 25.67 -8.01
CA GLY A 28 -1.79 25.08 -7.11
C GLY A 28 -1.35 25.05 -5.64
N LEU A 29 -0.04 24.89 -5.37
CA LEU A 29 0.51 24.99 -4.02
C LEU A 29 0.54 26.43 -3.50
N ILE A 30 0.77 27.42 -4.38
CA ILE A 30 0.82 28.84 -4.04
C ILE A 30 -0.58 29.41 -3.80
N ASP A 31 -1.55 29.04 -4.62
CA ASP A 31 -2.93 29.50 -4.49
C ASP A 31 -3.78 28.69 -3.50
N GLY A 32 -3.21 27.60 -2.96
CA GLY A 32 -3.84 26.74 -1.95
C GLY A 32 -4.85 25.74 -2.53
N SER A 33 -4.98 25.65 -3.86
CA SER A 33 -5.86 24.68 -4.54
C SER A 33 -5.35 23.25 -4.40
N ILE A 34 -4.05 23.07 -4.15
CA ILE A 34 -3.39 21.78 -3.93
C ILE A 34 -2.78 21.78 -2.52
N SER A 35 -3.18 20.81 -1.70
CA SER A 35 -2.56 20.60 -0.40
C SER A 35 -1.19 19.96 -0.57
N ARG A 36 -0.21 20.36 0.24
CA ARG A 36 1.11 19.72 0.33
C ARG A 36 1.02 18.22 0.57
N THR A 37 0.03 17.78 1.35
CA THR A 37 -0.23 16.35 1.58
C THR A 37 -0.70 15.62 0.34
N LYS A 38 -1.48 16.25 -0.55
CA LYS A 38 -1.85 15.66 -1.84
C LYS A 38 -0.62 15.49 -2.74
N VAL A 39 0.30 16.45 -2.73
CA VAL A 39 1.56 16.34 -3.49
C VAL A 39 2.45 15.23 -2.96
N LEU A 40 2.46 14.98 -1.64
CA LEU A 40 3.25 13.88 -1.09
C LEU A 40 2.57 12.51 -1.29
N GLU A 41 1.24 12.44 -1.26
CA GLU A 41 0.48 11.23 -1.60
C GLU A 41 0.60 10.85 -3.09
N GLU A 42 0.81 11.81 -3.98
CA GLU A 42 0.92 11.58 -5.42
C GLU A 42 2.30 11.13 -5.92
N PHE A 43 3.36 11.13 -5.10
CA PHE A 43 4.74 11.00 -5.61
C PHE A 43 5.53 9.73 -5.27
N TYR A 44 4.98 8.81 -4.47
CA TYR A 44 5.44 7.39 -4.45
C TYR A 44 4.28 6.38 -4.56
N PRO A 45 3.30 6.58 -5.47
CA PRO A 45 2.17 5.66 -5.63
C PRO A 45 2.61 4.26 -6.11
N GLU A 46 3.83 4.14 -6.59
CA GLU A 46 4.44 2.90 -7.07
C GLU A 46 4.84 1.94 -5.95
N PHE A 47 5.11 2.46 -4.74
CA PHE A 47 5.63 1.66 -3.62
C PHE A 47 4.79 1.77 -2.35
N CYS A 48 3.86 2.73 -2.26
CA CYS A 48 3.03 2.91 -1.08
C CYS A 48 1.59 3.22 -1.46
N SER A 49 0.64 2.66 -0.71
CA SER A 49 -0.75 3.04 -0.76
C SER A 49 -1.35 3.06 0.63
N SER A 50 -2.42 3.83 0.81
CA SER A 50 -3.14 3.88 2.08
C SER A 50 -3.65 2.50 2.48
N ALA A 51 -4.12 1.70 1.52
CA ALA A 51 -4.54 0.32 1.78
C ALA A 51 -3.40 -0.53 2.34
N LEU A 52 -2.20 -0.47 1.74
CA LEU A 52 -1.03 -1.21 2.19
C LEU A 52 -0.60 -0.81 3.60
N VAL A 53 -0.54 0.48 3.89
CA VAL A 53 -0.16 0.99 5.23
C VAL A 53 -1.14 0.49 6.29
N HIS A 54 -2.45 0.59 6.04
CA HIS A 54 -3.46 0.09 6.97
C HIS A 54 -3.39 -1.44 7.13
N ALA A 55 -3.10 -2.18 6.06
CA ALA A 55 -2.91 -3.62 6.12
C ALA A 55 -1.71 -4.02 7.00
N ILE A 56 -0.58 -3.35 6.83
CA ILE A 56 0.63 -3.57 7.64
C ILE A 56 0.37 -3.25 9.11
N LEU A 57 -0.28 -2.12 9.40
CA LEU A 57 -0.67 -1.76 10.77
C LEU A 57 -1.61 -2.79 11.40
N ALA A 58 -2.57 -3.33 10.63
CA ALA A 58 -3.44 -4.39 11.09
C ALA A 58 -2.64 -5.65 11.48
N LEU A 59 -1.77 -6.12 10.59
CA LEU A 59 -0.94 -7.31 10.84
C LEU A 59 0.01 -7.10 12.01
N ALA A 60 0.73 -5.98 12.08
CA ALA A 60 1.64 -5.67 13.18
C ALA A 60 0.91 -5.60 14.52
N THR A 61 -0.25 -4.93 14.57
CA THR A 61 -1.09 -4.86 15.77
C THR A 61 -1.55 -6.25 16.19
N ARG A 62 -1.96 -7.10 15.25
CA ARG A 62 -2.37 -8.48 15.53
C ARG A 62 -1.21 -9.30 16.12
N LEU A 63 -0.02 -9.24 15.49
CA LEU A 63 1.15 -10.00 15.91
C LEU A 63 1.67 -9.61 17.29
N ILE A 64 1.67 -8.31 17.61
CA ILE A 64 2.27 -7.80 18.86
C ILE A 64 1.27 -7.82 20.01
N ASN A 65 0.03 -7.39 19.76
CA ASN A 65 -0.90 -6.99 20.81
C ASN A 65 -2.07 -7.98 21.01
N GLU A 66 -2.27 -8.94 20.12
CA GLU A 66 -3.45 -9.82 20.13
C GLU A 66 -3.03 -11.30 20.01
N ARG A 67 -2.74 -11.94 21.14
CA ARG A 67 -2.28 -13.34 21.22
C ARG A 67 -3.39 -14.40 21.08
N SER A 68 -4.67 -14.00 21.04
CA SER A 68 -5.84 -14.87 21.04
C SER A 68 -6.97 -14.25 20.20
N ASP A 69 -7.90 -15.08 19.70
CA ASP A 69 -9.16 -14.68 19.04
C ASP A 69 -10.17 -14.00 19.97
N ASP A 70 -9.70 -13.39 21.05
CA ASP A 70 -10.55 -12.73 22.03
C ASP A 70 -11.21 -11.49 21.42
N ALA A 71 -12.49 -11.69 21.12
CA ALA A 71 -13.48 -10.79 20.56
C ALA A 71 -13.83 -9.58 21.47
N GLY A 72 -12.87 -9.03 22.21
CA GLY A 72 -13.06 -7.87 23.08
C GLY A 72 -12.55 -6.55 22.48
N LEU A 73 -12.66 -5.45 23.23
CA LEU A 73 -11.89 -4.21 23.05
C LEU A 73 -10.50 -4.37 23.68
N HIS A 74 -9.46 -3.74 23.12
CA HIS A 74 -8.13 -3.78 23.76
C HIS A 74 -8.24 -2.96 25.05
N GLN A 75 -7.80 -3.52 26.18
CA GLN A 75 -7.90 -2.88 27.50
C GLN A 75 -7.13 -1.55 27.56
N SER A 76 -6.27 -1.27 26.58
CA SER A 76 -5.41 -0.08 26.49
C SER A 76 -6.02 1.14 25.80
N GLY A 77 -7.23 1.03 25.20
CA GLY A 77 -7.85 2.14 24.45
C GLY A 77 -7.29 2.39 23.04
N TRP A 78 -6.33 1.57 22.58
CA TRP A 78 -5.80 1.66 21.21
C TRP A 78 -6.71 0.99 20.17
N PRO A 79 -6.71 1.46 18.91
CA PRO A 79 -7.45 0.80 17.84
C PRO A 79 -6.97 -0.65 17.67
N ARG A 80 -7.91 -1.61 17.69
CA ARG A 80 -7.61 -3.02 17.43
C ARG A 80 -7.21 -3.24 15.99
N SER A 81 -6.52 -4.35 15.75
CA SER A 81 -6.04 -4.74 14.42
C SER A 81 -7.16 -4.72 13.36
N ARG A 82 -8.37 -5.15 13.74
CA ARG A 82 -9.59 -5.12 12.91
C ARG A 82 -9.99 -3.73 12.42
N CYS A 83 -9.73 -2.66 13.18
CA CYS A 83 -10.04 -1.29 12.75
C CYS A 83 -9.22 -0.90 11.51
N PHE A 84 -7.91 -1.16 11.55
CA PHE A 84 -7.03 -0.94 10.41
C PHE A 84 -7.36 -1.85 9.24
N MET A 85 -7.66 -3.13 9.52
CA MET A 85 -8.06 -4.09 8.48
C MET A 85 -9.33 -3.64 7.74
N ASN A 86 -10.36 -3.19 8.47
CA ASN A 86 -11.59 -2.71 7.86
C ASN A 86 -11.34 -1.48 6.97
N LYS A 87 -10.50 -0.54 7.42
CA LYS A 87 -10.11 0.62 6.61
C LYS A 87 -9.40 0.19 5.32
N ALA A 88 -8.42 -0.70 5.41
CA ALA A 88 -7.71 -1.21 4.24
C ALA A 88 -8.66 -1.85 3.23
N LYS A 89 -9.63 -2.64 3.71
CA LYS A 89 -10.67 -3.24 2.86
C LYS A 89 -11.55 -2.21 2.19
N THR A 90 -12.03 -1.21 2.92
CA THR A 90 -12.86 -0.13 2.34
C THR A 90 -12.12 0.58 1.22
N ILE A 91 -10.84 0.93 1.43
CA ILE A 91 -10.02 1.59 0.40
C ILE A 91 -9.90 0.73 -0.86
N LEU A 92 -9.66 -0.57 -0.70
CA LEU A 92 -9.57 -1.50 -1.86
C LEU A 92 -10.92 -1.80 -2.51
N GLN A 93 -12.04 -1.68 -1.79
CA GLN A 93 -13.38 -1.86 -2.36
C GLN A 93 -13.85 -0.64 -3.15
N ASP A 94 -13.49 0.56 -2.69
CA ASP A 94 -13.75 1.81 -3.41
C ASP A 94 -12.95 1.87 -4.73
N THR A 95 -11.82 1.16 -4.77
CA THR A 95 -10.99 0.98 -5.95
C THR A 95 -11.48 -0.25 -6.72
N LYS A 96 -12.22 -0.09 -7.82
CA LYS A 96 -12.88 -1.19 -8.59
C LYS A 96 -12.07 -2.49 -8.77
N ALA A 97 -10.75 -2.40 -8.84
CA ALA A 97 -9.83 -3.52 -8.67
C ALA A 97 -8.45 -3.00 -8.22
N PRO A 98 -7.70 -3.75 -7.37
CA PRO A 98 -6.30 -3.45 -7.08
C PRO A 98 -5.50 -3.45 -8.39
N SER A 99 -4.95 -2.29 -8.75
CA SER A 99 -4.24 -2.10 -10.03
C SER A 99 -2.81 -1.60 -9.86
N THR A 100 -2.46 -1.14 -8.66
CA THR A 100 -1.11 -0.69 -8.31
C THR A 100 -0.38 -1.79 -7.56
N LEU A 101 0.95 -1.82 -7.66
CA LEU A 101 1.78 -2.75 -6.89
C LEU A 101 1.47 -2.71 -5.38
N PRO A 102 1.41 -1.55 -4.70
CA PRO A 102 1.14 -1.53 -3.26
C PRO A 102 -0.27 -2.02 -2.88
N ASP A 103 -1.29 -1.74 -3.69
CA ASP A 103 -2.65 -2.27 -3.45
C ASP A 103 -2.69 -3.79 -3.61
N ILE A 104 -1.93 -4.33 -4.56
CA ILE A 104 -1.77 -5.77 -4.76
C ILE A 104 -1.00 -6.40 -3.59
N GLN A 105 0.08 -5.77 -3.11
CA GLN A 105 0.81 -6.20 -1.92
C GLN A 105 -0.09 -6.21 -0.67
N ALA A 106 -1.05 -5.27 -0.56
CA ALA A 106 -2.00 -5.25 0.54
C ALA A 106 -2.85 -6.54 0.60
N LEU A 107 -3.18 -7.15 -0.54
CA LEU A 107 -3.83 -8.47 -0.59
C LEU A 107 -2.96 -9.57 0.04
N GLY A 108 -1.65 -9.57 -0.24
CA GLY A 108 -0.71 -10.48 0.40
C GLY A 108 -0.66 -10.30 1.91
N ILE A 109 -0.70 -9.05 2.39
CA ILE A 109 -0.77 -8.75 3.82
C ILE A 109 -2.12 -9.20 4.43
N PHE A 110 -3.23 -9.11 3.69
CA PHE A 110 -4.52 -9.65 4.14
C PHE A 110 -4.46 -11.16 4.35
N SER A 111 -3.83 -11.88 3.43
CA SER A 111 -3.63 -13.34 3.56
C SER A 111 -2.91 -13.67 4.86
N LEU A 112 -1.77 -13.01 5.13
CA LEU A 112 -1.00 -13.19 6.36
C LEU A 112 -1.82 -12.84 7.61
N TYR A 113 -2.58 -11.74 7.57
CA TYR A 113 -3.44 -11.34 8.67
C TYR A 113 -4.49 -12.42 8.99
N TYR A 114 -5.18 -12.93 7.97
CA TYR A 114 -6.21 -13.94 8.15
C TYR A 114 -5.65 -15.28 8.62
N LEU A 115 -4.47 -15.65 8.14
CA LEU A 115 -3.73 -16.80 8.66
C LEU A 115 -3.43 -16.63 10.17
N ARG A 116 -3.02 -15.43 10.59
CA ARG A 116 -2.83 -15.09 12.02
C ARG A 116 -4.12 -15.01 12.82
N CYS A 117 -5.28 -14.95 12.18
CA CYS A 117 -6.59 -15.08 12.82
C CYS A 117 -7.14 -16.51 12.79
N GLY A 118 -6.37 -17.50 12.31
CA GLY A 118 -6.86 -18.88 12.17
C GLY A 118 -7.93 -19.06 11.08
N GLN A 119 -8.08 -18.07 10.20
CA GLN A 119 -9.07 -18.04 9.12
C GLN A 119 -8.39 -18.45 7.80
N GLU A 120 -8.09 -19.75 7.68
CA GLU A 120 -7.31 -20.31 6.57
C GLU A 120 -8.02 -20.16 5.22
N THR A 121 -9.34 -20.32 5.18
CA THR A 121 -10.12 -20.16 3.94
C THR A 121 -10.00 -18.74 3.38
N GLU A 122 -10.17 -17.73 4.22
CA GLU A 122 -10.00 -16.33 3.85
C GLU A 122 -8.55 -16.02 3.50
N ALA A 123 -7.59 -16.57 4.25
CA ALA A 123 -6.18 -16.40 3.98
C ALA A 123 -5.81 -16.92 2.58
N GLN A 124 -6.29 -18.12 2.24
CA GLN A 124 -6.09 -18.75 0.93
C GLN A 124 -6.73 -17.92 -0.19
N ALA A 125 -7.97 -17.46 -0.02
CA ALA A 125 -8.65 -16.64 -1.02
C ALA A 125 -7.88 -15.33 -1.32
N TYR A 126 -7.32 -14.69 -0.30
CA TYR A 126 -6.48 -13.51 -0.51
C TYR A 126 -5.11 -13.83 -1.11
N ALA A 127 -4.51 -14.98 -0.79
CA ALA A 127 -3.27 -15.43 -1.44
C ALA A 127 -3.48 -15.65 -2.95
N GLU A 128 -4.60 -16.28 -3.33
CA GLU A 128 -4.99 -16.49 -4.72
C GLU A 128 -5.25 -15.18 -5.45
N SER A 129 -5.97 -14.26 -4.81
CA SER A 129 -6.19 -12.92 -5.37
C SER A 129 -4.88 -12.17 -5.56
N PHE A 130 -3.96 -12.24 -4.59
CA PHE A 130 -2.63 -11.63 -4.68
C PHE A 130 -1.83 -12.22 -5.83
N ALA A 131 -1.75 -13.55 -5.93
CA ALA A 131 -1.04 -14.27 -6.99
C ALA A 131 -1.59 -13.95 -8.38
N THR A 132 -2.91 -13.86 -8.52
CA THR A 132 -3.56 -13.51 -9.79
C THR A 132 -3.23 -12.07 -10.17
N SER A 133 -3.46 -11.10 -9.27
CA SER A 133 -3.25 -9.69 -9.56
C SER A 133 -1.77 -9.35 -9.81
N ILE A 134 -0.84 -9.94 -9.07
CA ILE A 134 0.60 -9.69 -9.29
C ILE A 134 1.09 -10.31 -10.59
N SER A 135 0.54 -11.46 -11.00
CA SER A 135 0.84 -12.07 -12.30
C SER A 135 0.36 -11.19 -13.45
N ASP A 136 -0.87 -10.67 -13.35
CA ASP A 136 -1.44 -9.75 -14.33
C ASP A 136 -0.63 -8.46 -14.45
N LEU A 137 -0.19 -7.88 -13.32
CA LEU A 137 0.65 -6.69 -13.31
C LEU A 137 2.03 -6.97 -13.92
N PHE A 138 2.64 -8.11 -13.56
CA PHE A 138 3.94 -8.54 -14.09
C PHE A 138 3.92 -8.68 -15.63
N GLN A 139 2.84 -9.20 -16.20
CA GLN A 139 2.69 -9.32 -17.66
C GLN A 139 2.49 -7.99 -18.38
N ARG A 140 1.91 -6.99 -17.71
CA ARG A 140 1.61 -5.66 -18.29
C ARG A 140 2.78 -4.69 -18.21
N SER A 141 3.72 -4.90 -17.27
CA SER A 141 4.88 -4.03 -17.11
C SER A 141 5.92 -4.30 -18.20
N PRO A 142 6.26 -3.32 -19.07
CA PRO A 142 7.37 -3.45 -19.98
C PRO A 142 8.68 -3.55 -19.18
N MET A 143 9.37 -4.68 -19.28
CA MET A 143 10.70 -4.85 -18.70
C MET A 143 11.68 -3.99 -19.50
N TYR A 144 11.98 -2.78 -19.03
CA TYR A 144 13.09 -1.99 -19.54
C TYR A 144 14.39 -2.55 -18.93
N GLU A 145 15.40 -2.79 -19.77
CA GLU A 145 16.71 -3.25 -19.31
C GLU A 145 17.41 -2.12 -18.52
N GLY A 146 17.42 -2.23 -17.19
CA GLY A 146 18.08 -1.33 -16.23
C GLY A 146 17.83 -1.77 -14.78
N GLU A 147 18.62 -1.26 -13.83
CA GLU A 147 18.30 -1.34 -12.39
C GLU A 147 17.10 -0.44 -12.11
N ASP A 148 15.91 -1.01 -12.22
CA ASP A 148 14.65 -0.38 -11.86
C ASP A 148 14.14 -1.00 -10.54
N ASP A 149 14.22 -0.24 -9.45
CA ASP A 149 13.73 -0.61 -8.11
C ASP A 149 12.27 -1.11 -8.16
N TYR A 150 11.48 -0.61 -9.12
CA TYR A 150 10.10 -1.06 -9.34
C TYR A 150 10.05 -2.49 -9.88
N ALA A 151 10.86 -2.82 -10.88
CA ALA A 151 10.94 -4.16 -11.44
C ALA A 151 11.41 -5.20 -10.41
N GLU A 152 12.37 -4.82 -9.56
CA GLU A 152 12.82 -5.67 -8.45
C GLU A 152 11.69 -5.88 -7.42
N SER A 153 10.99 -4.82 -7.04
CA SER A 153 9.86 -4.88 -6.10
C SER A 153 8.71 -5.74 -6.63
N LEU A 154 8.41 -5.62 -7.93
CA LEU A 154 7.41 -6.41 -8.63
C LEU A 154 7.77 -7.90 -8.64
N ARG A 155 9.03 -8.22 -9.00
CA ARG A 155 9.55 -9.60 -8.99
C ARG A 155 9.54 -10.21 -7.59
N THR A 156 9.98 -9.45 -6.58
CA THR A 156 9.98 -9.90 -5.18
C THR A 156 8.57 -10.16 -4.68
N SER A 157 7.62 -9.29 -5.04
CA SER A 157 6.20 -9.46 -4.71
C SER A 157 5.60 -10.70 -5.38
N TYR A 158 5.95 -10.96 -6.65
CA TYR A 158 5.55 -12.17 -7.37
C TYR A 158 6.07 -13.43 -6.67
N CYS A 159 7.36 -13.46 -6.30
CA CYS A 159 7.93 -14.57 -5.53
C CYS A 159 7.20 -14.75 -4.18
N GLY A 160 6.89 -13.66 -3.48
CA GLY A 160 6.11 -13.69 -2.25
C GLY A 160 4.72 -14.30 -2.43
N ALA A 161 4.04 -13.99 -3.54
CA ALA A 161 2.73 -14.58 -3.85
C ALA A 161 2.82 -16.09 -4.09
N VAL A 162 3.83 -16.55 -4.84
CA VAL A 162 4.08 -17.99 -5.05
C VAL A 162 4.38 -18.71 -3.73
N SER A 163 5.10 -18.06 -2.82
CA SER A 163 5.37 -18.61 -1.48
C SER A 163 4.13 -18.68 -0.59
N LEU A 164 3.23 -17.69 -0.65
CA LEU A 164 1.99 -17.66 0.14
C LEU A 164 0.95 -18.70 -0.32
N MET A 165 1.02 -19.10 -1.59
CA MET A 165 0.13 -20.12 -2.17
C MET A 165 0.49 -21.56 -1.76
N ARG A 166 1.58 -21.78 -1.02
CA ARG A 166 2.10 -23.09 -0.62
C ARG A 166 1.92 -23.34 0.87
#